data_AF-A0A0H2RGH2-F1
#
_entry.id   AF-A0A0H2RGH2-F1
#
_cell.length_a   1.000
_cell.length_b   1.000
_cell.length_c   1.000
_cell.angle_alpha   90.00
_cell.angle_beta   90.00
_cell.angle_gamma   90.00
#
_symmetry.space_group_name_H-M   'P 1'
#
loop_
_entity.id
_entity.type
_entity.pdbx_description
1 polymer ?
#
loop_
_entity_poly.entity_id
_entity_poly.type
_entity_poly.pdbx_seq_one_letter_code
_entity_poly.pdbx_strand_id
1 'polypeptide(L)' 'VFLNAETAQDEKLRQILRFLISLELPAGLSIKARKRFIKRSLEFFLQDTLMYKRGKGHAPQRVIMEVEKRRDILEQAHE' A
#
# COMPACT_ATOMS: atom_id res chain seq x y z
N VAL A 1 -2.83 13.04 -15.56
CA VAL A 1 -1.54 13.32 -14.89
C VAL A 1 -0.84 11.99 -14.68
N PHE A 2 0.16 11.69 -15.51
CA PHE A 2 0.84 10.40 -15.54
C PHE A 2 1.74 10.24 -14.31
N LEU A 3 1.47 9.23 -13.47
CA LEU A 3 2.24 8.98 -12.25
C LEU A 3 3.37 7.98 -12.55
N ASN A 4 4.43 8.47 -13.21
CA ASN A 4 5.65 7.70 -13.52
C ASN A 4 6.71 7.75 -12.40
N ALA A 5 6.41 8.38 -11.26
CA ALA A 5 7.37 8.57 -10.17
C ALA A 5 6.87 7.93 -8.86
N GLU A 6 7.79 7.42 -8.06
CA GLU A 6 7.50 7.00 -6.69
C GLU A 6 6.90 8.16 -5.91
N THR A 7 5.66 7.98 -5.48
CA THR A 7 4.93 9.04 -4.77
C THR A 7 5.13 8.93 -3.27
N ALA A 8 4.83 10.02 -2.54
CA ALA A 8 4.69 9.96 -1.09
C ALA A 8 3.60 8.97 -0.61
N GLN A 9 2.72 8.49 -1.51
CA GLN A 9 1.80 7.40 -1.20
C GLN A 9 2.48 6.04 -1.28
N ASP A 10 3.38 5.84 -2.24
CA ASP A 10 4.14 4.59 -2.40
C ASP A 10 4.99 4.32 -1.16
N GLU A 11 5.65 5.35 -0.63
CA GLU A 11 6.42 5.24 0.60
C GLU A 11 5.54 4.86 1.80
N LYS A 12 4.33 5.42 1.90
CA LYS A 12 3.36 5.01 2.94
C LYS A 12 2.93 3.56 2.77
N LEU A 13 2.71 3.11 1.54
CA LEU A 13 2.35 1.72 1.25
C LEU A 13 3.50 0.76 1.59
N ARG A 14 4.76 1.16 1.37
CA ARG A 14 5.94 0.39 1.79
C ARG A 14 6.04 0.28 3.30
N GLN A 15 5.79 1.37 4.02
CA GLN A 15 5.78 1.35 5.48
C GLN A 15 4.67 0.45 6.01
N ILE A 16 3.48 0.47 5.40
CA ILE A 16 2.38 -0.45 5.74
C ILE A 16 2.80 -1.89 5.44
N LEU A 17 3.40 -2.17 4.27
CA LEU A 17 3.89 -3.50 3.90
C LEU A 17 4.91 -4.01 4.92
N ARG A 18 5.93 -3.19 5.26
CA ARG A 18 6.92 -3.54 6.29
C ARG A 18 6.27 -3.84 7.62
N PHE A 19 5.32 -3.01 8.05
CA PHE A 19 4.56 -3.26 9.28
C PHE A 19 3.75 -4.55 9.23
N LEU A 20 3.12 -4.89 8.11
CA LEU A 20 2.36 -6.14 7.98
C LEU A 20 3.26 -7.38 8.01
N ILE A 21 4.50 -7.27 7.51
CA ILE A 21 5.48 -8.38 7.52
C ILE A 21 6.15 -8.52 8.89
N SER A 22 6.58 -7.42 9.49
CA SER A 22 7.47 -7.41 10.67
C SER A 22 6.77 -7.03 11.98
N LEU A 23 5.57 -6.46 11.92
CA LEU A 23 4.87 -5.80 13.02
C LEU A 23 5.63 -4.60 13.64
N GLU A 24 6.67 -4.10 12.95
CA GLU A 24 7.44 -2.94 13.39
C GLU A 24 6.80 -1.63 12.92
N LEU A 25 6.64 -0.69 13.85
CA LEU A 25 6.15 0.65 13.55
C LEU A 25 7.29 1.53 13.02
N PRO A 26 7.01 2.48 12.10
CA PRO A 26 7.99 3.48 11.70
C PRO A 26 8.55 4.24 12.90
N ALA A 27 9.86 4.46 12.91
CA ALA A 27 10.55 5.22 13.95
C ALA A 27 10.09 6.69 13.95
N GLY A 28 10.21 7.37 15.10
CA GLY A 28 9.90 8.80 15.22
C GLY A 28 8.40 9.16 15.21
N LEU A 29 7.48 8.18 15.14
CA LEU A 29 6.05 8.47 15.22
C LEU A 29 5.61 8.87 16.64
N SER A 30 4.89 9.99 16.74
CA SER A 30 4.17 10.39 17.95
C SER A 30 3.06 9.38 18.29
N ILE A 31 2.58 9.36 19.54
CA ILE A 31 1.51 8.44 19.98
C ILE A 31 0.26 8.56 19.09
N LYS A 32 -0.13 9.80 18.74
CA LYS A 32 -1.27 10.06 17.84
C LYS A 32 -1.01 9.51 16.44
N ALA A 33 0.20 9.70 15.92
CA ALA A 33 0.59 9.21 14.60
C ALA A 33 0.64 7.67 14.55
N ARG A 34 1.13 7.01 15.61
CA ARG A 34 1.12 5.54 15.75
C ARG A 34 -0.29 4.97 15.69
N LYS A 35 -1.23 5.52 16.48
CA LYS A 35 -2.63 5.09 16.46
C LYS A 35 -3.25 5.23 15.07
N ARG A 36 -3.00 6.36 14.39
CA ARG A 36 -3.49 6.61 13.03
C ARG A 36 -2.88 5.63 12.02
N PHE A 37 -1.58 5.38 12.14
CA PHE A 37 -0.86 4.44 11.28
C PHE A 37 -1.45 3.02 11.42
N ILE A 38 -1.56 2.50 12.65
CA ILE A 38 -2.15 1.18 12.90
C ILE A 38 -3.56 1.09 12.33
N LYS A 39 -4.42 2.09 12.62
CA LYS A 39 -5.79 2.12 12.09
C LYS A 39 -5.83 2.04 10.57
N ARG A 40 -4.91 2.72 9.88
CA ARG A 40 -4.80 2.69 8.42
C ARG A 40 -4.26 1.35 7.93
N SER A 41 -3.27 0.77 8.58
CA SER A 41 -2.71 -0.53 8.22
C SER A 41 -3.74 -1.66 8.30
N LEU A 42 -4.75 -1.55 9.18
CA LEU A 42 -5.86 -2.50 9.26
C LEU A 42 -6.75 -2.52 8.01
N GLU A 43 -6.65 -1.53 7.13
CA GLU A 43 -7.32 -1.58 5.82
C GLU A 43 -6.60 -2.51 4.84
N PHE A 44 -5.43 -3.04 5.20
CA PHE A 44 -4.58 -3.86 4.32
C PHE A 44 -4.24 -5.22 4.94
N PHE A 45 -3.99 -6.21 4.10
CA PHE A 45 -3.54 -7.52 4.52
C PHE A 45 -2.59 -8.15 3.51
N LEU A 46 -1.85 -9.16 3.97
CA LEU A 46 -1.03 -10.00 3.12
C LEU A 46 -1.76 -11.30 2.86
N GLN A 47 -1.72 -11.74 1.61
CA GLN A 47 -2.10 -13.08 1.22
C GLN A 47 -0.98 -13.58 0.31
N ASP A 48 -0.42 -14.73 0.67
CA ASP A 48 0.84 -15.26 0.15
C ASP A 48 1.98 -14.24 0.32
N THR A 49 2.34 -13.52 -0.74
CA THR A 49 3.37 -12.46 -0.75
C THR A 49 2.84 -11.12 -1.25
N LEU A 50 1.53 -11.06 -1.50
CA LEU A 50 0.87 -9.93 -2.13
C LEU A 50 0.09 -9.13 -1.10
N MET A 51 0.20 -7.81 -1.19
CA MET A 51 -0.56 -6.89 -0.37
C MET A 51 -1.89 -6.57 -1.03
N TYR A 52 -2.96 -6.66 -0.26
CA TYR A 52 -4.32 -6.33 -0.69
C TYR A 52 -4.91 -5.25 0.21
N LYS A 53 -5.74 -4.39 -0.37
CA LYS A 53 -6.60 -3.46 0.35
C LYS A 53 -7.98 -4.10 0.52
N ARG A 54 -8.48 -4.11 1.76
CA ARG A 54 -9.82 -4.57 2.10
C ARG A 54 -10.86 -3.65 1.47
N GLY A 55 -11.80 -4.24 0.75
CA GLY A 55 -12.98 -3.55 0.25
C GLY A 55 -14.09 -3.51 1.30
N LYS A 56 -14.80 -2.39 1.41
CA LYS A 56 -16.06 -2.35 2.18
C LYS A 56 -17.16 -2.97 1.31
N GLY A 57 -17.37 -4.28 1.45
CA GLY A 57 -18.44 -5.01 0.75
C GLY A 57 -18.12 -5.42 -0.69
N HIS A 58 -16.85 -5.35 -1.12
CA HIS A 58 -16.40 -5.80 -2.43
C HIS A 58 -15.11 -6.62 -2.31
N ALA A 59 -14.76 -7.32 -3.40
CA ALA A 59 -13.55 -8.12 -3.47
C ALA A 59 -12.31 -7.29 -3.12
N PRO A 60 -11.36 -7.83 -2.34
CA PRO A 60 -10.10 -7.15 -2.04
C PRO A 60 -9.33 -6.74 -3.30
N GLN A 61 -8.77 -5.54 -3.27
CA GLN A 61 -8.00 -5.01 -4.40
C GLN A 61 -6.51 -5.24 -4.17
N ARG A 62 -5.83 -5.84 -5.14
CA ARG A 62 -4.38 -6.04 -5.09
C ARG A 62 -3.68 -4.68 -5.16
N VAL A 63 -2.75 -4.45 -4.24
CA VAL A 63 -1.87 -3.29 -4.27
C VAL A 63 -0.64 -3.63 -5.12
N ILE A 64 -0.44 -2.86 -6.19
CA ILE A 64 0.68 -3.05 -7.11
C ILE A 64 1.79 -2.09 -6.71
N MET A 65 2.82 -2.63 -6.06
CA MET A 65 3.96 -1.86 -5.55
C MET A 65 4.98 -1.55 -6.65
N GLU A 66 5.16 -2.48 -7.60
CA GLU A 66 6.11 -2.36 -8.71
C GLU A 66 5.67 -1.26 -9.69
N VAL A 67 6.56 -0.31 -9.95
CA VAL A 67 6.30 0.84 -10.83
C VAL A 67 6.15 0.36 -12.29
N GLU A 68 6.97 -0.60 -12.71
CA GLU A 68 6.92 -1.16 -14.07
C GLU A 68 5.58 -1.84 -14.36
N LYS A 69 5.12 -2.74 -13.47
CA LYS A 69 3.79 -3.34 -13.60
C LYS A 69 2.66 -2.32 -13.61
N ARG A 70 2.79 -1.21 -12.87
CA ARG A 70 1.81 -0.11 -12.93
C ARG A 70 1.82 0.56 -14.32
N ARG A 71 2.99 0.77 -14.90
CA ARG A 71 3.14 1.34 -16.25
C ARG A 71 2.48 0.43 -17.29
N ASP A 72 2.78 -0.86 -17.26
CA ASP A 72 2.24 -1.83 -18.23
C ASP A 72 0.71 -1.89 -18.18
N ILE A 73 0.10 -1.87 -16.99
CA ILE A 73 -1.36 -1.86 -16.83
C ILE A 73 -1.97 -0.55 -17.37
N LEU A 74 -1.30 0.59 -17.13
CA LEU A 74 -1.78 1.88 -17.62
C LEU A 74 -1.67 1.98 -19.15
N GLU A 75 -0.62 1.42 -19.74
CA GLU A 75 -0.44 1.32 -21.19
C GLU A 75 -1.56 0.45 -21.80
N GLN A 76 -1.82 -0.74 -21.23
CA GLN A 76 -2.90 -1.63 -21.70
C GLN A 76 -4.30 -1.06 -21.55
N ALA A 77 -4.54 -0.19 -20.55
CA ALA A 77 -5.86 0.41 -20.33
C ALA A 77 -6.15 1.62 -21.24
N HIS A 78 -5.16 2.07 -22.03
CA HIS A 78 -5.30 3.20 -22.95
C HIS A 78 -5.57 2.79 -24.40
N GLU A 79 -5.56 1.48 -24.71
CA GLU A 79 -6.04 0.89 -25.96
C GLU A 79 -7.54 0.54 -25.88
#